data_AF-A0A8H6VXR1-F1
#
_entry.id   AF-A0A8H6VXR1-F1
#
_cell.length_a   1.000
_cell.length_b   1.000
_cell.length_c   1.000
_cell.angle_alpha   90.00
_cell.angle_beta   90.00
_cell.angle_gamma   90.00
#
_symmetry.space_group_name_H-M   'P 1'
#
loop_
_entity.id
_entity.type
_entity.pdbx_description
1 polymer ?
#
loop_
_entity_poly.entity_id
_entity_poly.type
_entity_poly.pdbx_seq_one_letter_code
_entity_poly.pdbx_strand_id
1 'polypeptide(L)'
;MAKKPTDGVDYHDKMIIAHAVFACIATLFTAPAAILIGRYFRGRPWWFKAHLWLQSVTASCIIIVFAVGIVAVLSGASHIVQLTGPKADAHHDLGLAILILFLLQYLLGIAAHYTHSAGPAGAQKGAAFPTLSTPKHALRHLHVFCGVAMTALLYAGVKTGMDEWDTVSDMGTRVPSGIVVVYWLFFGIEVAAYLFGWVMEPLRAKKTQRAAASLDGGSEEKVAVEA
;
A
#
# COMPACT_ATOMS: atom_id res chain seq x y z
N MET A 1 -43.15 3.38 -19.79
CA MET A 1 -42.70 4.72 -19.35
C MET A 1 -41.33 4.97 -19.95
N ALA A 2 -41.20 5.91 -20.89
CA ALA A 2 -39.90 6.26 -21.48
C ALA A 2 -39.08 7.06 -20.46
N LYS A 3 -37.89 6.56 -20.09
CA LYS A 3 -36.94 7.25 -19.21
C LYS A 3 -36.51 8.55 -19.91
N LYS A 4 -36.82 9.69 -19.32
CA LYS A 4 -36.45 11.02 -19.84
C LYS A 4 -34.92 11.07 -19.97
N PRO A 5 -34.35 11.55 -21.09
CA PRO A 5 -32.91 11.72 -21.19
C PRO A 5 -32.49 12.74 -20.12
N THR A 6 -31.67 12.29 -19.18
CA THR A 6 -31.02 13.18 -18.23
C THR A 6 -29.74 13.65 -18.91
N ASP A 7 -29.65 14.94 -19.20
CA ASP A 7 -28.52 15.57 -19.91
C ASP A 7 -27.22 15.62 -19.05
N GLY A 8 -27.04 14.67 -18.12
CA GLY A 8 -25.91 14.59 -17.20
C GLY A 8 -25.75 13.19 -16.60
N VAL A 9 -24.59 12.96 -15.98
CA VAL A 9 -24.23 11.68 -15.33
C VAL A 9 -25.32 11.28 -14.33
N ASP A 10 -25.86 10.08 -14.49
CA ASP A 10 -26.88 9.57 -13.58
C ASP A 10 -26.29 9.28 -12.19
N TYR A 11 -27.16 8.98 -11.23
CA TYR A 11 -26.74 8.77 -9.84
C TYR A 11 -25.85 7.54 -9.68
N HIS A 12 -26.11 6.46 -10.42
CA HIS A 12 -25.34 5.24 -10.36
C HIS A 12 -23.90 5.49 -10.82
N ASP A 13 -23.73 6.10 -12.00
CA ASP A 13 -22.43 6.43 -12.55
C ASP A 13 -21.67 7.43 -11.68
N LYS A 14 -22.35 8.38 -11.01
CA LYS A 14 -21.73 9.26 -10.01
C LYS A 14 -21.16 8.47 -8.82
N MET A 15 -21.85 7.42 -8.37
CA MET A 15 -21.36 6.58 -7.28
C MET A 15 -20.18 5.73 -7.75
N ILE A 16 -20.20 5.17 -8.96
CA ILE A 16 -19.05 4.43 -9.53
C ILE A 16 -17.84 5.36 -9.65
N ILE A 17 -18.01 6.58 -10.17
CA ILE A 17 -16.93 7.57 -10.26
C ILE A 17 -16.36 7.88 -8.87
N ALA A 18 -17.22 8.14 -7.87
CA ALA A 18 -16.77 8.39 -6.51
C ALA A 18 -15.99 7.20 -5.93
N HIS A 19 -16.49 5.98 -6.10
CA HIS A 19 -15.80 4.75 -5.72
C HIS A 19 -14.40 4.67 -6.34
N ALA A 20 -14.29 4.87 -7.66
CA ALA A 20 -13.02 4.84 -8.37
C ALA A 20 -12.03 5.93 -7.90
N VAL A 21 -12.51 7.14 -7.61
CA VAL A 21 -11.68 8.25 -7.10
C VAL A 21 -11.07 7.90 -5.75
N PHE A 22 -11.86 7.44 -4.78
CA PHE A 22 -11.34 7.05 -3.47
C PHE A 22 -10.42 5.82 -3.56
N ALA A 23 -10.70 4.89 -4.47
CA ALA A 23 -9.82 3.74 -4.73
C ALA A 23 -8.46 4.18 -5.27
N CYS A 24 -8.44 5.18 -6.17
CA CYS A 24 -7.21 5.76 -6.69
C CYS A 24 -6.41 6.49 -5.60
N ILE A 25 -7.07 7.29 -4.74
CA ILE A 25 -6.40 7.97 -3.62
C ILE A 25 -5.71 6.95 -2.71
N ALA A 26 -6.44 5.89 -2.34
CA ALA A 26 -5.92 4.82 -1.49
C ALA A 26 -4.73 4.08 -2.15
N THR A 27 -4.90 3.67 -3.40
CA THR A 27 -4.02 2.71 -4.08
C THR A 27 -2.79 3.35 -4.70
N LEU A 28 -2.94 4.53 -5.33
CA LEU A 28 -1.88 5.19 -6.10
C LEU A 28 -1.10 6.24 -5.29
N PHE A 29 -1.58 6.60 -4.10
CA PHE A 29 -0.97 7.68 -3.32
C PHE A 29 -0.74 7.29 -1.88
N THR A 30 -1.80 7.06 -1.10
CA THR A 30 -1.64 7.00 0.36
C THR A 30 -1.02 5.69 0.84
N ALA A 31 -1.45 4.53 0.34
CA ALA A 31 -0.86 3.24 0.72
C ALA A 31 0.61 3.11 0.28
N PRO A 32 0.97 3.43 -0.98
CA PRO A 32 2.37 3.36 -1.41
C PRO A 32 3.26 4.35 -0.67
N ALA A 33 2.81 5.59 -0.49
CA ALA A 33 3.55 6.58 0.27
C ALA A 33 3.79 6.11 1.72
N ALA A 34 2.78 5.51 2.38
CA ALA A 34 2.94 4.96 3.71
C ALA A 34 4.03 3.89 3.77
N ILE A 35 4.04 2.97 2.81
CA ILE A 35 5.05 1.91 2.72
C ILE A 35 6.45 2.49 2.48
N LEU A 36 6.58 3.42 1.53
CA LEU A 36 7.85 4.07 1.22
C LEU A 36 8.39 4.89 2.40
N ILE A 37 7.51 5.55 3.18
CA ILE A 37 7.89 6.21 4.45
C ILE A 37 8.44 5.18 5.44
N GLY A 38 7.72 4.08 5.64
CA GLY A 38 8.13 3.02 6.56
C GLY A 38 9.47 2.39 6.18
N ARG A 39 9.78 2.36 4.87
CA ARG A 39 11.02 1.81 4.31
C ARG A 39 12.19 2.78 4.39
N TYR A 40 12.04 4.00 3.87
CA TYR A 40 13.17 4.92 3.70
C TYR A 40 13.43 5.81 4.90
N PHE A 41 12.41 6.09 5.71
CA PHE A 41 12.49 7.10 6.75
C PHE A 41 12.49 6.51 8.16
N ARG A 42 12.61 5.18 8.33
CA ARG A 42 12.54 4.50 9.64
C ARG A 42 13.52 5.00 10.71
N GLY A 43 14.59 5.69 10.31
CA GLY A 43 15.54 6.35 11.22
C GLY A 43 15.12 7.76 11.68
N ARG A 44 14.03 8.32 11.17
CA ARG A 44 13.57 9.69 11.47
C ARG A 44 12.46 9.68 12.52
N PRO A 45 12.49 10.53 13.56
CA PRO A 45 11.51 10.47 14.67
C PRO A 45 10.05 10.66 14.21
N TRP A 46 9.81 11.31 13.07
CA TRP A 46 8.47 11.54 12.52
C TRP A 46 7.93 10.37 11.68
N TRP A 47 8.74 9.37 11.31
CA TRP A 47 8.36 8.35 10.33
C TRP A 47 7.09 7.62 10.73
N PHE A 48 6.96 7.27 12.01
CA PHE A 48 5.84 6.48 12.50
C PHE A 48 4.55 7.28 12.47
N LYS A 49 4.59 8.55 12.87
CA LYS A 49 3.43 9.45 12.82
C LYS A 49 2.93 9.63 11.38
N ALA A 50 3.85 9.86 10.44
CA ALA A 50 3.50 10.01 9.03
C ALA A 50 2.97 8.69 8.42
N HIS A 51 3.60 7.56 8.72
CA HIS A 51 3.14 6.25 8.29
C HIS A 51 1.73 5.95 8.82
N LEU A 52 1.50 6.15 10.12
CA LEU A 52 0.19 5.94 10.74
C LEU A 52 -0.87 6.84 10.12
N TRP A 53 -0.58 8.13 9.96
CA TRP A 53 -1.52 9.08 9.36
C TRP A 53 -1.92 8.69 7.93
N LEU A 54 -0.96 8.36 7.07
CA LEU A 54 -1.24 7.90 5.70
C LEU A 54 -2.02 6.58 5.69
N GLN A 55 -1.73 5.65 6.62
CA GLN A 55 -2.51 4.43 6.74
C GLN A 55 -3.93 4.69 7.25
N SER A 56 -4.13 5.66 8.14
CA SER A 56 -5.47 6.06 8.57
C SER A 56 -6.27 6.66 7.41
N VAL A 57 -5.65 7.51 6.59
CA VAL A 57 -6.28 8.04 5.38
C VAL A 57 -6.62 6.93 4.39
N THR A 58 -5.71 5.98 4.19
CA THR A 58 -5.94 4.79 3.35
C THR A 58 -7.11 3.95 3.89
N ALA A 59 -7.15 3.69 5.20
CA ALA A 59 -8.24 2.98 5.86
C ALA A 59 -9.58 3.66 5.63
N SER A 60 -9.65 4.98 5.84
CA SER A 60 -10.85 5.77 5.59
C SER A 60 -11.28 5.70 4.13
N CYS A 61 -10.35 5.81 3.19
CA CYS A 61 -10.65 5.68 1.77
C CYS A 61 -11.20 4.29 1.45
N ILE A 62 -10.59 3.20 1.93
CA ILE A 62 -11.07 1.83 1.68
C ILE A 62 -12.48 1.61 2.23
N ILE A 63 -12.78 2.13 3.41
CA ILE A 63 -14.14 2.07 3.98
C ILE A 63 -15.13 2.83 3.09
N ILE A 64 -14.75 4.03 2.62
CA ILE A 64 -15.59 4.83 1.71
C ILE A 64 -15.77 4.11 0.37
N VAL A 65 -14.71 3.57 -0.22
CA VAL A 65 -14.74 2.78 -1.46
C VAL A 65 -15.75 1.66 -1.33
N PHE A 66 -15.67 0.87 -0.26
CA PHE A 66 -16.60 -0.23 -0.06
C PHE A 66 -18.04 0.26 0.15
N ALA A 67 -18.25 1.28 1.00
CA ALA A 67 -19.58 1.83 1.26
C ALA A 67 -20.23 2.42 -0.01
N VAL A 68 -19.49 3.21 -0.78
CA VAL A 68 -19.95 3.79 -2.04
C VAL A 68 -20.17 2.69 -3.09
N GLY A 69 -19.33 1.65 -3.10
CA GLY A 69 -19.52 0.49 -3.98
C GLY A 69 -20.85 -0.22 -3.72
N ILE A 70 -21.21 -0.44 -2.45
CA ILE A 70 -22.53 -0.99 -2.10
C ILE A 70 -23.66 -0.08 -2.61
N VAL A 71 -23.55 1.24 -2.43
CA VAL A 71 -24.56 2.19 -2.93
C VAL A 71 -24.63 2.18 -4.46
N ALA A 72 -23.51 2.07 -5.16
CA ALA A 72 -23.47 1.94 -6.62
C ALA A 72 -24.24 0.69 -7.05
N VAL A 73 -23.94 -0.49 -6.49
CA VAL A 73 -24.65 -1.73 -6.82
C VAL A 73 -26.15 -1.64 -6.51
N LEU A 74 -26.53 -1.02 -5.39
CA LEU A 74 -27.94 -0.84 -5.02
C LEU A 74 -28.68 0.19 -5.89
N SER A 75 -27.99 1.06 -6.61
CA SER A 75 -28.59 2.10 -7.45
C SER A 75 -28.59 1.76 -8.94
N GLY A 76 -27.79 0.78 -9.38
CA GLY A 76 -27.71 0.35 -10.78
C GLY A 76 -28.86 -0.58 -11.19
N ALA A 77 -29.21 -0.58 -12.48
CA ALA A 77 -30.36 -1.32 -13.00
C ALA A 77 -30.29 -2.85 -12.79
N SER A 78 -29.09 -3.39 -12.58
CA SER A 78 -28.84 -4.82 -12.38
C SER A 78 -28.94 -5.28 -10.92
N HIS A 79 -29.13 -4.38 -9.94
CA HIS A 79 -29.51 -4.57 -8.51
C HIS A 79 -29.16 -5.90 -7.79
N ILE A 80 -28.07 -6.60 -8.12
CA ILE A 80 -27.70 -7.82 -7.39
C ILE A 80 -26.27 -7.70 -6.89
N VAL A 81 -26.11 -7.50 -5.58
CA VAL A 81 -24.86 -7.72 -4.86
C VAL A 81 -24.62 -9.24 -4.85
N GLN A 82 -23.63 -9.71 -5.60
CA GLN A 82 -23.36 -11.15 -5.72
C GLN A 82 -21.96 -11.48 -5.24
N LEU A 83 -21.86 -11.71 -3.93
CA LEU A 83 -20.69 -12.28 -3.27
C LEU A 83 -20.65 -13.82 -3.38
N THR A 84 -21.72 -14.43 -3.90
CA THR A 84 -21.84 -15.89 -4.11
C THR A 84 -22.79 -16.19 -5.28
N GLY A 85 -22.62 -17.36 -5.91
CA GLY A 85 -23.55 -17.91 -6.91
C GLY A 85 -23.13 -17.73 -8.37
N PRO A 86 -24.03 -18.04 -9.34
CA PRO A 86 -23.72 -18.12 -10.78
C PRO A 86 -23.35 -16.79 -11.46
N LYS A 87 -23.45 -15.69 -10.73
CA LYS A 87 -23.17 -14.32 -11.18
C LYS A 87 -22.24 -13.62 -10.19
N ALA A 88 -21.40 -14.38 -9.48
CA ALA A 88 -20.39 -13.84 -8.60
C ALA A 88 -19.40 -12.98 -9.40
N ASP A 89 -19.10 -11.79 -8.88
CA ASP A 89 -18.16 -10.87 -9.51
C ASP A 89 -16.82 -10.91 -8.76
N ALA A 90 -15.75 -11.22 -9.50
CA ALA A 90 -14.41 -11.29 -8.94
C ALA A 90 -13.93 -9.94 -8.37
N HIS A 91 -14.38 -8.80 -8.92
CA HIS A 91 -14.09 -7.49 -8.39
C HIS A 91 -14.75 -7.28 -7.02
N HIS A 92 -16.02 -7.64 -6.88
CA HIS A 92 -16.75 -7.52 -5.61
C HIS A 92 -16.15 -8.42 -4.51
N ASP A 93 -15.85 -9.68 -4.84
CA ASP A 93 -15.22 -10.63 -3.91
C ASP A 93 -13.84 -10.14 -3.46
N LEU A 94 -13.03 -9.65 -4.41
CA LEU A 94 -11.73 -9.06 -4.12
C LEU A 94 -11.86 -7.79 -3.27
N GLY A 95 -12.82 -6.92 -3.57
CA GLY A 95 -13.09 -5.71 -2.81
C GLY A 95 -13.45 -6.00 -1.34
N LEU A 96 -14.29 -7.00 -1.09
CA LEU A 96 -14.61 -7.46 0.27
C LEU A 96 -13.38 -8.05 0.97
N ALA A 97 -12.61 -8.90 0.28
CA ALA A 97 -11.37 -9.45 0.82
C ALA A 97 -10.37 -8.34 1.19
N ILE A 98 -10.20 -7.33 0.33
CA ILE A 98 -9.35 -6.17 0.57
C ILE A 98 -9.82 -5.42 1.83
N LEU A 99 -11.12 -5.14 1.97
CA LEU A 99 -11.64 -4.46 3.16
C LEU A 99 -11.28 -5.21 4.44
N ILE A 100 -11.59 -6.52 4.51
CA ILE A 100 -11.36 -7.34 5.70
C ILE A 100 -9.86 -7.41 6.00
N LEU A 101 -9.05 -7.79 5.00
CA LEU A 101 -7.62 -7.96 5.19
C LEU A 101 -6.91 -6.64 5.52
N PHE A 102 -7.36 -5.52 4.97
CA PHE A 102 -6.79 -4.21 5.28
C PHE A 102 -7.08 -3.80 6.73
N LEU A 103 -8.30 -4.00 7.23
CA LEU A 103 -8.63 -3.72 8.63
C LEU A 103 -7.81 -4.60 9.58
N LEU A 104 -7.67 -5.89 9.27
CA LEU A 104 -6.79 -6.80 10.02
C LEU A 104 -5.33 -6.34 9.98
N GLN A 105 -4.84 -5.90 8.82
CA GLN A 105 -3.49 -5.38 8.64
C GLN A 105 -3.25 -4.09 9.44
N TYR A 106 -4.26 -3.22 9.54
CA TYR A 106 -4.20 -2.00 10.35
C TYR A 106 -4.08 -2.33 11.84
N LEU A 107 -4.91 -3.25 12.34
CA LEU A 107 -4.84 -3.73 13.72
C LEU A 107 -3.52 -4.47 14.00
N LEU A 108 -3.06 -5.30 13.06
CA LEU A 108 -1.76 -5.97 13.13
C LEU A 108 -0.61 -4.96 13.21
N GLY A 109 -0.69 -3.83 12.52
CA GLY A 109 0.30 -2.75 12.61
C GLY A 109 0.36 -2.12 14.00
N ILE A 110 -0.79 -1.87 14.61
CA ILE A 110 -0.89 -1.38 16.00
C ILE A 110 -0.30 -2.42 16.95
N ALA A 111 -0.73 -3.69 16.85
CA ALA A 111 -0.21 -4.76 17.71
C ALA A 111 1.31 -4.94 17.56
N ALA A 112 1.82 -4.96 16.32
CA ALA A 112 3.25 -5.09 16.03
C ALA A 112 4.07 -3.91 16.59
N HIS A 113 3.49 -2.71 16.68
CA HIS A 113 4.14 -1.56 17.31
C HIS A 113 4.42 -1.78 18.80
N TYR A 114 3.47 -2.38 19.52
CA TYR A 114 3.60 -2.65 20.96
C TYR A 114 4.50 -3.86 21.30
N THR A 115 4.98 -4.61 20.31
CA THR A 115 5.94 -5.70 20.56
C THR A 115 7.34 -5.15 20.85
N HIS A 116 7.94 -5.56 21.97
CA HIS A 116 9.34 -5.27 22.28
C HIS A 116 10.27 -6.10 21.38
N SER A 117 11.42 -5.53 21.01
CA SER A 117 12.46 -6.31 20.31
C SER A 117 13.20 -7.15 21.34
N ALA A 118 13.21 -8.47 21.15
CA ALA A 118 13.91 -9.40 22.03
C ALA A 118 15.43 -9.28 21.79
N GLY A 119 16.14 -8.54 22.65
CA GLY A 119 17.59 -8.64 22.75
C GLY A 119 18.29 -7.45 23.44
N PRO A 120 19.43 -7.67 24.14
CA PRO A 120 20.09 -6.66 25.00
C PRO A 120 20.82 -5.54 24.25
N ALA A 121 20.81 -5.52 22.91
CA ALA A 121 21.45 -4.51 22.10
C ALA A 121 20.38 -3.66 21.39
N GLY A 122 19.71 -2.79 22.16
CA GLY A 122 19.03 -1.65 21.57
C GLY A 122 20.01 -0.93 20.62
N ALA A 123 19.53 -0.57 19.43
CA ALA A 123 20.29 0.15 18.40
C ALA A 123 21.24 -0.67 17.51
N GLN A 124 20.66 -1.43 16.57
CA GLN A 124 21.01 -1.11 15.19
C GLN A 124 20.04 -0.03 14.69
N LYS A 125 20.37 1.23 15.05
CA LYS A 125 19.82 2.42 14.42
C LYS A 125 20.12 2.33 12.92
N GLY A 126 19.12 1.97 12.11
CA GLY A 126 19.20 2.19 10.66
C GLY A 126 19.02 0.97 9.75
N ALA A 127 18.73 -0.23 10.25
CA ALA A 127 18.29 -1.31 9.35
C ALA A 127 16.88 -0.95 8.80
N ALA A 128 16.86 -0.45 7.57
CA ALA A 128 15.69 -0.01 6.81
C ALA A 128 14.64 -1.12 6.63
N PHE A 129 15.06 -2.38 6.79
CA PHE A 129 14.22 -3.56 6.76
C PHE A 129 14.36 -4.39 8.04
N PRO A 130 13.35 -5.17 8.43
CA PRO A 130 13.58 -6.43 9.13
C PRO A 130 14.34 -7.33 8.16
N THR A 131 15.66 -7.28 8.13
CA THR A 131 16.40 -8.41 7.54
C THR A 131 15.98 -9.65 8.33
N LEU A 132 15.81 -10.80 7.67
CA LEU A 132 15.54 -12.08 8.35
C LEU A 132 16.59 -12.39 9.44
N SER A 133 17.72 -11.68 9.40
CA SER A 133 18.81 -11.71 10.37
C SER A 133 18.67 -10.78 11.56
N THR A 134 17.70 -9.86 11.62
CA THR A 134 17.48 -9.02 12.81
C THR A 134 16.55 -9.74 13.78
N PRO A 135 16.89 -9.93 15.07
CA PRO A 135 15.99 -10.52 16.06
C PRO A 135 14.85 -9.55 16.39
N LYS A 136 13.83 -9.51 15.52
CA LYS A 136 12.60 -8.76 15.72
C LYS A 136 11.46 -9.75 15.95
N HIS A 137 10.46 -9.31 16.71
CA HIS A 137 9.27 -10.11 16.97
C HIS A 137 8.58 -10.52 15.64
N ALA A 138 8.12 -11.76 15.53
CA ALA A 138 7.55 -12.32 14.29
C ALA A 138 6.40 -11.46 13.72
N LEU A 139 5.55 -10.88 14.58
CA LEU A 139 4.47 -9.98 14.17
C LEU A 139 4.95 -8.78 13.35
N ARG A 140 6.17 -8.28 13.56
CA ARG A 140 6.73 -7.18 12.77
C ARG A 140 7.09 -7.61 11.36
N HIS A 141 7.60 -8.83 11.20
CA HIS A 141 7.86 -9.40 9.87
C HIS A 141 6.55 -9.66 9.15
N LEU A 142 5.59 -10.31 9.83
CA LEU A 142 4.26 -10.58 9.29
C LEU A 142 3.59 -9.29 8.82
N HIS A 143 3.58 -8.24 9.64
CA HIS A 143 3.03 -6.94 9.28
C HIS A 143 3.66 -6.36 8.00
N VAL A 144 4.99 -6.45 7.85
CA VAL A 144 5.66 -5.92 6.64
C VAL A 144 5.30 -6.72 5.40
N PHE A 145 5.33 -8.06 5.46
CA PHE A 145 5.00 -8.90 4.32
C PHE A 145 3.53 -8.78 3.92
N CYS A 146 2.62 -8.85 4.89
CA CYS A 146 1.19 -8.64 4.66
C CYS A 146 0.93 -7.24 4.11
N GLY A 147 1.65 -6.21 4.56
CA GLY A 147 1.51 -4.85 4.03
C GLY A 147 1.85 -4.74 2.55
N VAL A 148 2.93 -5.38 2.10
CA VAL A 148 3.30 -5.41 0.67
C VAL A 148 2.29 -6.19 -0.14
N ALA A 149 1.86 -7.35 0.36
CA ALA A 149 0.82 -8.16 -0.29
C ALA A 149 -0.50 -7.39 -0.42
N MET A 150 -0.88 -6.63 0.62
CA MET A 150 -2.08 -5.79 0.59
C MET A 150 -2.00 -4.69 -0.47
N THR A 151 -0.85 -4.05 -0.66
CA THR A 151 -0.69 -3.07 -1.75
C THR A 151 -0.82 -3.72 -3.12
N ALA A 152 -0.29 -4.94 -3.32
CA ALA A 152 -0.50 -5.67 -4.56
C ALA A 152 -1.99 -6.00 -4.80
N LEU A 153 -2.72 -6.39 -3.74
CA LEU A 153 -4.17 -6.61 -3.82
C LEU A 153 -4.94 -5.33 -4.15
N LEU A 154 -4.57 -4.17 -3.58
CA LEU A 154 -5.18 -2.88 -3.91
C LEU A 154 -5.03 -2.56 -5.41
N TYR A 155 -3.83 -2.74 -5.96
CA TYR A 155 -3.59 -2.59 -7.39
C TYR A 155 -4.43 -3.57 -8.23
N ALA A 156 -4.49 -4.83 -7.83
CA ALA A 156 -5.34 -5.82 -8.48
C ALA A 156 -6.82 -5.42 -8.46
N GLY A 157 -7.32 -4.88 -7.33
CA GLY A 157 -8.69 -4.39 -7.20
C GLY A 157 -9.01 -3.23 -8.13
N VAL A 158 -8.09 -2.26 -8.27
CA VAL A 158 -8.24 -1.17 -9.25
C VAL A 158 -8.23 -1.71 -10.67
N LYS A 159 -7.37 -2.69 -10.98
CA LYS A 159 -7.31 -3.29 -12.31
C LYS A 159 -8.59 -4.03 -12.68
N THR A 160 -9.13 -4.85 -11.78
CA THR A 160 -10.38 -5.56 -12.03
C THR A 160 -11.55 -4.60 -12.16
N GLY A 161 -11.58 -3.52 -11.37
CA GLY A 161 -12.62 -2.49 -11.49
C GLY A 161 -12.55 -1.71 -12.81
N MET A 162 -11.34 -1.45 -13.35
CA MET A 162 -11.19 -0.88 -14.69
C MET A 162 -11.71 -1.82 -15.79
N ASP A 163 -11.52 -3.14 -15.61
CA ASP A 163 -12.01 -4.13 -16.57
C ASP A 163 -13.54 -4.29 -16.51
N GLU A 164 -14.12 -4.13 -15.32
CA GLU A 164 -15.56 -4.20 -15.08
C GLU A 164 -16.30 -2.95 -15.59
N TRP A 165 -15.66 -1.77 -15.56
CA TRP A 165 -16.25 -0.47 -15.90
C TRP A 165 -17.08 -0.47 -17.20
N ASP A 166 -16.54 -1.05 -18.27
CA ASP A 166 -17.17 -1.11 -19.59
C ASP A 166 -18.50 -1.87 -19.59
N THR A 167 -18.75 -2.69 -18.56
CA THR A 167 -19.97 -3.50 -18.40
C THR A 167 -20.97 -2.92 -17.41
N VAL A 168 -20.52 -2.08 -16.46
CA VAL A 168 -21.36 -1.55 -15.38
C VAL A 168 -21.77 -0.09 -15.56
N SER A 169 -21.10 0.69 -16.42
CA SER A 169 -21.50 2.08 -16.66
C SER A 169 -22.86 2.17 -17.36
N ASP A 170 -23.83 2.83 -16.73
CA ASP A 170 -25.17 3.03 -17.30
C ASP A 170 -25.11 3.96 -18.53
N MET A 171 -24.15 4.88 -18.58
CA MET A 171 -23.85 5.70 -19.76
C MET A 171 -23.09 4.95 -20.87
N GLY A 172 -22.68 3.70 -20.66
CA GLY A 172 -21.92 2.91 -21.65
C GLY A 172 -20.53 3.49 -21.94
N THR A 173 -19.94 4.19 -20.97
CA THR A 173 -18.59 4.75 -21.10
C THR A 173 -17.53 3.66 -20.98
N ARG A 174 -16.35 3.92 -21.54
CA ARG A 174 -15.21 3.01 -21.44
C ARG A 174 -14.04 3.67 -20.74
N VAL A 175 -13.19 2.87 -20.10
CA VAL A 175 -11.94 3.38 -19.52
C VAL A 175 -11.02 3.86 -20.63
N PRO A 176 -10.63 5.15 -20.68
CA PRO A 176 -9.74 5.64 -21.71
C PRO A 176 -8.36 4.98 -21.59
N SER A 177 -7.72 4.61 -22.72
CA SER A 177 -6.40 3.97 -22.72
C SER A 177 -5.33 4.79 -21.98
N GLY A 178 -5.44 6.12 -21.99
CA GLY A 178 -4.55 7.00 -21.23
C GLY A 178 -4.60 6.76 -19.72
N ILE A 179 -5.78 6.45 -19.16
CA ILE A 179 -5.92 6.11 -17.73
C ILE A 179 -5.23 4.79 -17.41
N VAL A 180 -5.35 3.79 -18.30
CA VAL A 180 -4.65 2.50 -18.14
C VAL A 180 -3.13 2.68 -18.18
N VAL A 181 -2.63 3.55 -19.07
CA VAL A 181 -1.20 3.89 -19.11
C VAL A 181 -0.75 4.56 -17.81
N VAL A 182 -1.52 5.55 -17.32
CA VAL A 182 -1.22 6.22 -16.05
C VAL A 182 -1.18 5.23 -14.88
N TYR A 183 -2.15 4.31 -14.80
CA TYR A 183 -2.15 3.23 -13.81
C TYR A 183 -0.84 2.43 -13.82
N TRP A 184 -0.38 1.99 -14.99
CA TRP A 184 0.86 1.21 -15.11
C TRP A 184 2.12 2.03 -14.81
N LEU A 185 2.12 3.33 -15.11
CA LEU A 185 3.21 4.23 -14.74
C LEU A 185 3.33 4.36 -13.22
N PHE A 186 2.23 4.61 -12.51
CA PHE A 186 2.23 4.67 -11.04
C PHE A 186 2.68 3.34 -10.44
N PHE A 187 2.09 2.23 -10.86
CA PHE A 187 2.48 0.89 -10.42
C PHE A 187 3.98 0.63 -10.63
N GLY A 188 4.48 0.89 -11.85
CA GLY A 188 5.88 0.68 -12.21
C GLY A 188 6.83 1.55 -11.39
N ILE A 189 6.52 2.84 -11.22
CA ILE A 189 7.32 3.78 -10.42
C ILE A 189 7.38 3.33 -8.96
N GLU A 190 6.27 2.92 -8.37
CA GLU A 190 6.22 2.52 -6.97
C GLU A 190 6.92 1.19 -6.71
N VAL A 191 6.73 0.20 -7.59
CA VAL A 191 7.47 -1.06 -7.53
C VAL A 191 8.96 -0.79 -7.67
N ALA A 192 9.38 0.02 -8.66
CA ALA A 192 10.78 0.39 -8.83
C ALA A 192 11.32 1.14 -7.60
N ALA A 193 10.57 2.11 -7.08
CA ALA A 193 10.92 2.85 -5.88
C ALA A 193 11.00 1.94 -4.65
N TYR A 194 10.16 0.92 -4.53
CA TYR A 194 10.24 -0.04 -3.43
C TYR A 194 11.49 -0.92 -3.58
N LEU A 195 11.69 -1.55 -4.75
CA LEU A 195 12.81 -2.45 -5.02
C LEU A 195 14.17 -1.75 -4.96
N PHE A 196 14.24 -0.48 -5.36
CA PHE A 196 15.45 0.35 -5.26
C PHE A 196 16.07 0.32 -3.85
N GLY A 197 15.23 0.24 -2.81
CA GLY A 197 15.71 0.16 -1.43
C GLY A 197 16.55 -1.08 -1.17
N TRP A 198 16.23 -2.22 -1.80
CA TRP A 198 17.01 -3.45 -1.65
C TRP A 198 18.35 -3.38 -2.37
N VAL A 199 18.40 -2.67 -3.52
CA VAL A 199 19.67 -2.43 -4.23
C VAL A 199 20.60 -1.53 -3.40
N MET A 200 20.05 -0.54 -2.69
CA MET A 200 20.82 0.42 -1.90
C MET A 200 21.34 -0.13 -0.56
N GLU A 201 20.69 -1.14 0.01
CA GLU A 201 21.10 -1.76 1.28
C GLU A 201 22.53 -2.32 1.29
N PRO A 202 22.95 -3.20 0.36
CA PRO A 202 24.31 -3.73 0.34
C PRO A 202 25.36 -2.64 0.08
N LEU A 203 25.01 -1.61 -0.70
CA LEU A 203 25.89 -0.47 -0.95
C LEU A 203 26.15 0.34 0.32
N ARG A 204 25.11 0.58 1.11
CA ARG A 204 25.22 1.27 2.41
C ARG A 204 26.02 0.43 3.42
N ALA A 205 25.78 -0.88 3.47
CA ALA A 205 26.53 -1.79 4.34
C ALA A 205 28.04 -1.78 4.05
N LYS A 206 28.43 -1.89 2.77
CA LYS A 206 29.84 -1.81 2.34
C LYS A 206 30.49 -0.48 2.73
N LYS A 207 29.76 0.64 2.58
CA LYS A 207 30.27 1.97 2.95
C LYS A 207 30.55 2.08 4.46
N THR A 208 29.63 1.59 5.29
CA THR A 208 29.82 1.57 6.75
C THR A 208 31.01 0.70 7.16
N GLN A 209 31.16 -0.49 6.57
CA GLN A 209 32.28 -1.38 6.85
C GLN A 209 33.64 -0.73 6.48
N ARG A 210 33.73 -0.10 5.31
CA ARG A 210 34.96 0.61 4.89
C ARG A 210 35.29 1.79 5.82
N ALA A 211 34.29 2.55 6.26
CA ALA A 211 34.48 3.65 7.19
C ALA A 211 34.95 3.16 8.58
N ALA A 212 34.40 2.05 9.08
CA ALA A 212 34.83 1.44 10.34
C ALA A 212 36.29 0.95 10.25
N ALA A 213 36.66 0.24 9.18
CA ALA A 213 38.02 -0.24 8.96
C ALA A 213 39.05 0.91 8.86
N SER A 214 38.70 2.06 8.27
CA SER A 214 39.60 3.22 8.21
C SER A 214 39.84 3.90 9.55
N LEU A 215 38.89 3.80 10.50
CA LEU A 215 39.06 4.36 11.84
C LEU A 215 39.98 3.49 12.69
N ASP A 216 39.85 2.17 12.56
CA ASP A 216 40.64 1.18 13.30
C ASP A 216 42.12 1.21 12.88
N GLY A 217 42.39 1.24 11.57
CA GLY A 217 43.75 1.35 11.05
C GLY A 217 44.44 2.66 11.42
N GLY A 218 43.69 3.76 11.54
CA GLY A 218 44.23 5.06 11.97
C GLY A 218 44.54 5.13 13.48
N SER A 219 43.87 4.32 14.31
CA SER A 219 44.23 4.19 15.73
C SER A 219 45.48 3.35 15.95
N GLU A 220 45.67 2.26 15.19
CA GLU A 220 46.88 1.43 15.29
C GLU A 220 48.13 2.20 14.86
N GLU A 221 48.04 3.00 13.79
CA GLU A 221 49.15 3.84 13.32
C GLU A 221 49.56 4.91 14.34
N LYS A 222 48.60 5.53 15.05
CA LYS A 222 48.92 6.51 16.11
C LYS A 222 49.60 5.89 17.32
N VAL A 223 49.19 4.68 17.74
CA VAL A 223 49.83 3.97 18.86
C VAL A 223 51.26 3.57 18.52
N ALA A 224 51.54 3.24 17.25
CA ALA A 224 52.89 2.90 16.80
C ALA A 224 53.85 4.10 16.71
N VAL A 225 53.34 5.32 16.58
CA VAL A 225 54.15 6.56 16.47
C VAL A 225 54.46 7.19 17.83
N GLU A 226 53.68 6.86 18.88
CA GLU A 226 53.86 7.37 20.24
C GLU A 226 54.65 6.43 21.18
N ALA A 227 55.15 5.28 20.68
CA ALA A 227 55.98 4.31 21.40
C ALA A 227 57.46 4.41 21.04
#